data_AF-A0A1F4VE88-F1
#
_entry.id   AF-A0A1F4VE88-F1
#
_cell.length_a   1.000
_cell.length_b   1.000
_cell.length_c   1.000
_cell.angle_alpha   90.00
_cell.angle_beta   90.00
_cell.angle_gamma   90.00
#
_symmetry.space_group_name_H-M   'P 1'
#
loop_
_entity.id
_entity.type
_entity.pdbx_description
1 polymer ?
#
loop_
_entity_poly.entity_id
_entity_poly.type
_entity_poly.pdbx_seq_one_letter_code
_entity_poly.pdbx_strand_id
1 'polypeptide(L)'
;MTKFSFHLALPADVVVPATLDFGQNFLAQVQKILESAGPGLRTAGEVALPGQAVAAILATAGLEMVSGLPTLTLYSIGQKAERVGVLDLGGYRHQAVRSRRGDVPQGEAFLGYTVLDGSGRGMSAGQLGELAQILDVAVEEIRAIDANVGQIDWADPTKGMVDRLIATGLTKADWASRRVLSLPAGAGLAAALQAATIHGLSESWPRTIRLASGADKAFHVGEIVDPQDMRLWGTNMTAKWQSDATAGTLRQLASELGTYGVSVEAGEGTISVAFPGGQVFRLAITSATCETKA
;
A
#
# COMPACT_ATOMS: atom_id res chain seq x y z
N MET A 1 -14.44 18.07 11.51
CA MET A 1 -13.47 18.36 10.44
C MET A 1 -13.50 17.16 9.49
N THR A 2 -13.94 17.33 8.24
CA THR A 2 -14.12 16.24 7.26
C THR A 2 -12.94 16.08 6.31
N LYS A 3 -11.91 16.93 6.44
CA LYS A 3 -10.78 17.03 5.52
C LYS A 3 -9.47 16.95 6.28
N PHE A 4 -8.58 16.03 5.87
CA PHE A 4 -7.24 15.88 6.42
C PHE A 4 -6.21 15.99 5.30
N SER A 5 -5.20 16.85 5.48
CA SER A 5 -4.13 17.04 4.50
C SER A 5 -2.94 16.14 4.80
N PHE A 6 -2.38 15.48 3.78
CA PHE A 6 -1.11 14.77 3.91
C PHE A 6 -0.24 14.94 2.65
N HIS A 7 1.05 14.65 2.83
CA HIS A 7 2.08 14.81 1.81
C HIS A 7 2.71 13.45 1.53
N LEU A 8 2.59 12.96 0.31
CA LEU A 8 3.45 11.90 -0.19
C LEU A 8 4.72 12.59 -0.73
N ALA A 9 5.86 12.41 -0.07
CA ALA A 9 7.14 12.91 -0.57
C ALA A 9 7.82 11.81 -1.38
N LEU A 10 8.20 12.10 -2.63
CA LEU A 10 8.91 11.18 -3.52
C LEU A 10 10.32 11.74 -3.82
N PRO A 11 11.27 10.92 -4.34
CA PRO A 11 12.69 11.30 -4.49
C PRO A 11 13.00 12.51 -5.38
N ALA A 12 12.00 13.07 -6.06
CA ALA A 12 12.13 14.25 -6.92
C ALA A 12 11.48 15.51 -6.31
N ASP A 13 11.39 15.59 -4.97
CA ASP A 13 10.63 16.61 -4.22
C ASP A 13 9.16 16.74 -4.65
N VAL A 14 8.63 15.70 -5.29
CA VAL A 14 7.21 15.64 -5.65
C VAL A 14 6.45 15.40 -4.37
N VAL A 15 5.91 16.49 -3.84
CA VAL A 15 4.93 16.49 -2.78
C VAL A 15 3.58 16.38 -3.44
N VAL A 16 2.87 15.28 -3.22
CA VAL A 16 1.46 15.17 -3.60
C VAL A 16 0.61 15.63 -2.42
N PRO A 17 0.10 16.87 -2.40
CA PRO A 17 -0.84 17.30 -1.39
C PRO A 17 -2.16 16.57 -1.61
N ALA A 18 -2.59 15.83 -0.60
CA ALA A 18 -3.82 15.09 -0.65
C ALA A 18 -4.73 15.54 0.48
N THR A 19 -5.99 15.82 0.16
CA THR A 19 -7.04 16.01 1.16
C THR A 19 -7.98 14.81 1.12
N LEU A 20 -8.07 14.09 2.23
CA LEU A 20 -9.02 12.97 2.36
C LEU A 20 -10.36 13.49 2.88
N ASP A 21 -11.42 13.21 2.14
CA ASP A 21 -12.81 13.40 2.55
C ASP A 21 -13.33 12.12 3.22
N PHE A 22 -13.66 12.22 4.51
CA PHE A 22 -14.13 11.10 5.32
C PHE A 22 -15.56 10.65 4.97
N GLY A 23 -16.28 11.42 4.14
CA GLY A 23 -17.60 11.07 3.60
C GLY A 23 -17.56 10.31 2.27
N GLN A 24 -16.37 10.09 1.70
CA GLN A 24 -16.20 9.39 0.42
C GLN A 24 -15.44 8.06 0.60
N ASN A 25 -15.54 7.17 -0.40
CA ASN A 25 -14.79 5.92 -0.42
C ASN A 25 -13.28 6.21 -0.32
N PHE A 26 -12.63 5.65 0.70
CA PHE A 26 -11.26 6.02 1.04
C PHE A 26 -10.24 5.33 0.15
N LEU A 27 -10.52 4.09 -0.26
CA LEU A 27 -9.72 3.34 -1.23
C LEU A 27 -9.57 4.13 -2.54
N ALA A 28 -10.68 4.59 -3.11
CA ALA A 28 -10.70 5.37 -4.35
C ALA A 28 -9.91 6.69 -4.23
N GLN A 29 -9.96 7.33 -3.06
CA GLN A 29 -9.18 8.55 -2.81
C GLN A 29 -7.68 8.25 -2.77
N VAL A 30 -7.24 7.21 -2.06
CA VAL A 30 -5.83 6.79 -1.99
C VAL A 30 -5.31 6.39 -3.38
N GLN A 31 -6.10 5.64 -4.16
CA GLN A 31 -5.77 5.30 -5.54
C GLN A 31 -5.53 6.55 -6.38
N LYS A 32 -6.47 7.51 -6.37
CA LYS A 32 -6.34 8.76 -7.11
C LYS A 32 -5.10 9.58 -6.72
N ILE A 33 -4.74 9.56 -5.43
CA ILE A 33 -3.54 10.24 -4.93
C ILE A 33 -2.28 9.60 -5.51
N LEU A 34 -2.17 8.28 -5.47
CA LEU A 34 -1.02 7.57 -6.05
C LEU A 34 -0.99 7.67 -7.58
N GLU A 35 -2.14 7.68 -8.25
CA GLU A 35 -2.24 7.91 -9.70
C GLU A 35 -1.70 9.29 -10.10
N SER A 36 -1.97 10.32 -9.27
CA SER A 36 -1.50 11.69 -9.54
C SER A 36 0.02 11.84 -9.43
N ALA A 37 0.71 10.95 -8.71
CA ALA A 37 2.16 10.88 -8.70
C ALA A 37 2.74 10.39 -10.05
N GLY A 38 1.92 9.68 -10.84
CA GLY A 38 2.29 9.19 -12.17
C GLY A 38 3.36 8.09 -12.16
N PRO A 39 3.91 7.75 -13.35
CA PRO A 39 4.87 6.65 -13.51
C PRO A 39 6.16 6.78 -12.70
N GLY A 40 6.52 7.99 -12.27
CA GLY A 40 7.68 8.25 -11.41
C GLY A 40 7.63 7.53 -10.06
N LEU A 41 6.44 7.08 -9.65
CA LEU A 41 6.25 6.26 -8.45
C LEU A 41 7.02 4.93 -8.51
N ARG A 42 7.22 4.36 -9.71
CA ARG A 42 7.97 3.09 -9.90
C ARG A 42 9.43 3.18 -9.47
N THR A 43 10.00 4.36 -9.56
CA THR A 43 11.40 4.65 -9.23
C THR A 43 11.52 5.40 -7.91
N ALA A 44 10.44 5.45 -7.11
CA ALA A 44 10.46 6.12 -5.82
C ALA A 44 11.29 5.29 -4.83
N GLY A 45 12.54 5.70 -4.60
CA GLY A 45 13.42 5.09 -3.60
C GLY A 45 12.97 5.33 -2.15
N GLU A 46 12.55 6.56 -1.83
CA GLU A 46 12.06 6.95 -0.50
C GLU A 46 10.65 7.56 -0.58
N VAL A 47 9.82 7.27 0.42
CA VAL A 47 8.43 7.73 0.50
C VAL A 47 8.08 8.23 1.91
N ALA A 48 7.49 9.42 2.02
CA ALA A 48 6.81 9.85 3.25
C ALA A 48 5.35 9.42 3.25
N LEU A 49 4.90 8.67 4.26
CA LEU A 49 3.52 8.21 4.35
C LEU A 49 2.57 9.25 4.96
N PRO A 50 1.26 9.19 4.67
CA PRO A 50 0.26 9.95 5.40
C PRO A 50 0.34 9.72 6.90
N GLY A 51 0.09 10.78 7.67
CA GLY A 51 -0.09 10.65 9.13
C GLY A 51 -1.32 9.85 9.54
N GLN A 52 -2.29 9.66 8.63
CA GLN A 52 -3.48 8.87 8.88
C GLN A 52 -3.22 7.37 8.62
N ALA A 53 -3.50 6.53 9.62
CA ALA A 53 -3.16 5.11 9.64
C ALA A 53 -3.74 4.28 8.49
N VAL A 54 -5.05 4.41 8.22
CA VAL A 54 -5.71 3.64 7.16
C VAL A 54 -5.09 3.97 5.79
N ALA A 55 -4.88 5.25 5.50
CA ALA A 55 -4.26 5.71 4.27
C ALA A 55 -2.82 5.24 4.15
N ALA A 56 -2.07 5.20 5.26
CA ALA A 56 -0.68 4.75 5.28
C ALA A 56 -0.58 3.25 4.95
N ILE A 57 -1.46 2.44 5.52
CA ILE A 57 -1.55 1.00 5.23
C ILE A 57 -1.91 0.78 3.75
N LEU A 58 -2.94 1.46 3.25
CA LEU A 58 -3.39 1.34 1.85
C LEU A 58 -2.32 1.78 0.87
N ALA A 59 -1.67 2.92 1.13
CA ALA A 59 -0.59 3.42 0.30
C ALA A 59 0.58 2.43 0.26
N THR A 60 0.98 1.88 1.41
CA THR A 60 2.09 0.92 1.48
C THR A 60 1.79 -0.37 0.69
N ALA A 61 0.57 -0.90 0.80
CA ALA A 61 0.15 -2.07 0.04
C ALA A 61 0.10 -1.81 -1.48
N GLY A 62 -0.36 -0.63 -1.91
CA GLY A 62 -0.33 -0.23 -3.31
C GLY A 62 1.10 -0.08 -3.84
N LEU A 63 1.97 0.57 -3.07
CA LEU A 63 3.38 0.79 -3.40
C LEU A 63 4.14 -0.54 -3.52
N GLU A 64 3.86 -1.54 -2.67
CA GLU A 64 4.46 -2.88 -2.78
C GLU A 64 4.35 -3.42 -4.21
N MET A 65 3.20 -3.22 -4.86
CA MET A 65 2.97 -3.74 -6.20
C MET A 65 3.49 -2.84 -7.32
N VAL A 66 3.68 -1.55 -7.06
CA VAL A 66 4.14 -0.58 -8.05
C VAL A 66 5.66 -0.50 -8.13
N SER A 67 6.32 -0.45 -6.97
CA SER A 67 7.77 -0.19 -6.85
C SER A 67 8.46 -1.15 -5.89
N GLY A 68 7.74 -2.11 -5.29
CA GLY A 68 8.21 -2.86 -4.13
C GLY A 68 7.92 -2.12 -2.82
N LEU A 69 8.18 -2.78 -1.69
CA LEU A 69 8.01 -2.13 -0.39
C LEU A 69 8.96 -0.93 -0.29
N PRO A 70 8.44 0.27 0.03
CA PRO A 70 9.22 1.49 -0.04
C PRO A 70 10.20 1.63 1.13
N THR A 71 11.28 2.40 0.94
CA THR A 71 11.99 2.99 2.08
C THR A 71 11.17 4.16 2.59
N LEU A 72 10.82 4.16 3.87
CA LEU A 72 10.01 5.21 4.47
C LEU A 72 10.88 6.32 5.04
N THR A 73 10.53 7.57 4.73
CA THR A 73 11.11 8.73 5.41
C THR A 73 10.43 8.92 6.76
N LEU A 74 11.24 8.97 7.83
CA LEU A 74 10.77 9.15 9.20
C LEU A 74 10.82 10.63 9.57
N TYR A 75 9.73 11.14 10.15
CA TYR A 75 9.64 12.52 10.64
C TYR A 75 9.34 12.56 12.14
N SER A 76 9.85 13.57 12.83
CA SER A 76 9.51 13.85 14.23
C SER A 76 8.04 14.28 14.37
N ILE A 77 7.48 14.12 15.58
CA ILE A 77 6.11 14.52 15.88
C ILE A 77 6.07 16.01 16.22
N GLY A 78 5.22 16.79 15.55
CA GLY A 78 4.97 18.20 15.91
C GLY A 78 4.61 19.09 14.72
N GLN A 79 4.32 20.37 14.97
CA GLN A 79 4.01 21.35 13.92
C GLN A 79 5.21 21.67 13.01
N LYS A 80 6.43 21.34 13.45
CA LYS A 80 7.68 21.44 12.68
C LYS A 80 8.34 20.07 12.63
N ALA A 81 7.66 19.12 11.98
CA ALA A 81 8.18 17.77 11.82
C ALA A 81 9.48 17.81 11.00
N GLU A 82 10.58 17.37 11.60
CA GLU A 82 11.90 17.30 10.98
C GLU A 82 12.19 15.87 10.56
N ARG A 83 12.94 15.67 9.46
CA ARG A 83 13.36 14.33 9.05
C ARG A 83 14.33 13.77 10.09
N VAL A 84 13.97 12.65 10.70
CA VAL A 84 14.77 11.99 11.75
C VAL A 84 15.47 10.72 11.26
N GLY A 85 15.07 10.17 10.12
CA GLY A 85 15.72 8.98 9.56
C GLY A 85 14.98 8.39 8.37
N VAL A 86 15.36 7.15 8.05
CA VAL A 86 14.73 6.33 7.01
C VAL A 86 14.55 4.90 7.51
N LEU A 87 13.55 4.19 6.97
CA LEU A 87 13.28 2.79 7.27
C LEU A 87 13.04 2.00 5.98
N ASP A 88 13.95 1.10 5.63
CA ASP A 88 13.72 0.13 4.54
C ASP A 88 12.69 -0.91 4.98
N LEU A 89 11.43 -0.75 4.58
CA LEU A 89 10.37 -1.71 4.90
C LEU A 89 10.56 -3.04 4.19
N GLY A 90 11.14 -3.04 2.99
CA GLY A 90 11.42 -4.26 2.23
C GLY A 90 12.45 -5.11 2.95
N GLY A 91 13.58 -4.50 3.30
CA GLY A 91 14.63 -5.11 4.11
C GLY A 91 14.11 -5.60 5.46
N TYR A 92 13.40 -4.73 6.21
CA TYR A 92 12.80 -5.10 7.49
C TYR A 92 11.87 -6.32 7.36
N ARG A 93 10.89 -6.28 6.44
CA ARG A 93 9.95 -7.38 6.25
C ARG A 93 10.67 -8.67 5.89
N HIS A 94 11.59 -8.64 4.92
CA HIS A 94 12.22 -9.85 4.41
C HIS A 94 13.26 -10.44 5.35
N GLN A 95 14.06 -9.60 6.03
CA GLN A 95 15.19 -10.05 6.84
C GLN A 95 14.79 -10.26 8.31
N ALA A 96 14.08 -9.31 8.90
CA ALA A 96 13.75 -9.32 10.32
C ALA A 96 12.44 -10.05 10.63
N VAL A 97 11.42 -9.89 9.78
CA VAL A 97 10.07 -10.43 10.07
C VAL A 97 9.86 -11.81 9.48
N ARG A 98 10.16 -12.00 8.19
CA ARG A 98 9.85 -13.25 7.47
C ARG A 98 10.59 -14.46 8.05
N SER A 99 11.79 -14.26 8.58
CA SER A 99 12.57 -15.28 9.27
C SER A 99 11.89 -15.80 10.55
N ARG A 100 11.02 -14.99 11.16
CA ARG A 100 10.27 -15.28 12.38
C ARG A 100 8.90 -15.94 12.12
N ARG A 101 8.56 -16.25 10.87
CA ARG A 101 7.29 -16.92 10.52
C ARG A 101 7.09 -18.27 11.21
N GLY A 102 8.18 -18.97 11.53
CA GLY A 102 8.14 -20.23 12.27
C GLY A 102 7.59 -20.08 13.69
N ASP A 103 7.60 -18.87 14.25
CA ASP A 103 7.19 -18.60 15.63
C ASP A 103 5.67 -18.38 15.77
N VAL A 104 4.94 -18.26 14.64
CA VAL A 104 3.48 -18.14 14.63
C VAL A 104 2.83 -19.43 14.12
N PRO A 105 1.61 -19.80 14.59
CA PRO A 105 0.95 -21.02 14.16
C PRO A 105 0.73 -21.07 12.65
N GLN A 106 1.25 -22.11 11.98
CA GLN A 106 1.18 -22.23 10.52
C GLN A 106 -0.22 -22.60 9.99
N GLY A 107 -0.60 -21.95 8.88
CA GLY A 107 -1.76 -22.27 8.05
C GLY A 107 -1.45 -21.94 6.57
N GLU A 108 -2.21 -22.54 5.65
CA GLU A 108 -2.19 -22.16 4.23
C GLU A 108 -2.31 -20.64 4.09
N ALA A 109 -1.63 -20.05 3.09
CA ALA A 109 -1.56 -18.62 2.82
C ALA A 109 -2.80 -17.86 3.37
N PHE A 110 -2.57 -17.16 4.48
CA PHE A 110 -3.62 -16.82 5.44
C PHE A 110 -4.68 -15.90 4.81
N LEU A 111 -5.95 -16.33 4.80
CA LEU A 111 -7.11 -15.63 4.22
C LEU A 111 -7.59 -14.37 4.99
N GLY A 112 -6.66 -13.70 5.66
CA GLY A 112 -6.83 -12.32 6.10
C GLY A 112 -6.94 -12.17 7.61
N TYR A 113 -5.83 -11.76 8.22
CA TYR A 113 -5.88 -10.98 9.44
C TYR A 113 -6.82 -9.78 9.21
N THR A 114 -7.80 -9.60 10.08
CA THR A 114 -8.75 -8.47 10.03
C THR A 114 -9.02 -8.18 11.49
N VAL A 115 -8.64 -7.05 12.05
CA VAL A 115 -8.89 -5.67 11.68
C VAL A 115 -7.82 -4.80 12.37
N LEU A 116 -7.29 -3.78 11.70
CA LEU A 116 -6.51 -2.71 12.34
C LEU A 116 -7.38 -1.47 12.64
N ASP A 117 -7.35 -1.00 13.90
CA ASP A 117 -7.93 0.28 14.34
C ASP A 117 -6.88 1.39 14.26
N GLY A 118 -6.96 2.22 13.22
CA GLY A 118 -6.03 3.33 13.01
C GLY A 118 -6.08 4.47 14.04
N SER A 119 -6.94 4.40 15.07
CA SER A 119 -7.13 5.49 16.03
C SER A 119 -6.24 5.40 17.28
N GLY A 120 -5.68 4.22 17.57
CA GLY A 120 -4.91 3.95 18.78
C GLY A 120 -5.68 4.11 20.09
N ARG A 121 -7.01 4.29 20.03
CA ARG A 121 -7.89 4.45 21.20
C ARG A 121 -8.76 3.23 21.47
N GLY A 122 -8.75 2.24 20.57
CA GLY A 122 -9.66 1.10 20.64
C GLY A 122 -11.06 1.48 20.16
N MET A 123 -11.89 0.44 20.02
CA MET A 123 -13.29 0.60 19.64
C MET A 123 -14.19 0.65 20.88
N SER A 124 -15.21 1.50 20.84
CA SER A 124 -16.28 1.53 21.84
C SER A 124 -17.18 0.29 21.74
N ALA A 125 -17.95 -0.01 22.78
CA ALA A 125 -18.91 -1.12 22.74
C ALA A 125 -19.93 -0.99 21.59
N GLY A 126 -20.39 0.24 21.30
CA GLY A 126 -21.26 0.50 20.15
C GLY A 126 -20.59 0.18 18.83
N GLN A 127 -19.34 0.62 18.65
CA GLN A 127 -18.56 0.35 17.44
C GLN A 127 -18.25 -1.16 17.27
N LEU A 128 -18.01 -1.89 18.37
CA LEU A 128 -17.86 -3.34 18.33
C LEU A 128 -19.15 -4.03 17.87
N GLY A 129 -20.31 -3.54 18.33
CA GLY A 129 -21.62 -4.01 17.87
C GLY A 129 -21.85 -3.77 16.38
N GLU A 130 -21.52 -2.58 15.88
CA GLU A 130 -21.58 -2.25 14.45
C GLU A 130 -20.66 -3.16 13.62
N LEU A 131 -19.43 -3.38 14.10
CA LEU A 131 -18.50 -4.29 13.44
C LEU A 131 -19.01 -5.73 13.40
N ALA A 132 -19.56 -6.23 14.50
CA ALA A 132 -20.13 -7.57 14.58
C ALA A 132 -21.27 -7.76 13.58
N GLN A 133 -22.12 -6.75 13.42
CA GLN A 133 -23.16 -6.74 12.39
C GLN A 133 -22.60 -6.80 10.97
N ILE A 134 -21.56 -6.01 10.66
CA ILE A 134 -20.91 -6.00 9.34
C ILE A 134 -20.25 -7.35 9.03
N LEU A 135 -19.68 -8.00 10.05
CA LEU A 135 -19.00 -9.28 9.91
C LEU A 135 -19.94 -10.49 9.96
N ASP A 136 -21.22 -10.29 10.29
CA ASP A 136 -22.22 -11.35 10.53
C ASP A 136 -21.77 -12.36 11.60
N VAL A 137 -21.38 -11.84 12.76
CA VAL A 137 -20.89 -12.63 13.92
C VAL A 137 -21.41 -12.05 15.23
N ALA A 138 -21.30 -12.82 16.31
CA ALA A 138 -21.53 -12.28 17.64
C ALA A 138 -20.35 -11.40 18.10
N VAL A 139 -20.62 -10.39 18.95
CA VAL A 139 -19.59 -9.46 19.44
C VAL A 139 -18.48 -10.19 20.20
N GLU A 140 -18.84 -11.26 20.91
CA GLU A 140 -17.95 -12.09 21.72
C GLU A 140 -16.97 -12.92 20.86
N GLU A 141 -17.28 -13.09 19.58
CA GLU A 141 -16.39 -13.73 18.61
C GLU A 141 -15.31 -12.77 18.09
N ILE A 142 -15.42 -11.47 18.37
CA ILE A 142 -14.41 -10.46 18.03
C ILE A 142 -13.41 -10.35 19.17
N ARG A 143 -12.15 -10.63 18.88
CA ARG A 143 -11.06 -10.56 19.85
C ARG A 143 -10.27 -9.28 19.69
N ALA A 144 -10.35 -8.38 20.67
CA ALA A 144 -9.51 -7.20 20.71
C ALA A 144 -8.19 -7.49 21.41
N ILE A 145 -7.08 -7.16 20.75
CA ILE A 145 -5.73 -7.39 21.25
C ILE A 145 -4.95 -6.08 21.21
N ASP A 146 -4.40 -5.73 22.37
CA ASP A 146 -3.48 -4.61 22.46
C ASP A 146 -2.07 -5.03 21.98
N ALA A 147 -1.86 -4.90 20.67
CA ALA A 147 -0.57 -5.06 20.03
C ALA A 147 0.23 -3.74 19.98
N ASN A 148 -0.19 -2.71 20.73
CA ASN A 148 0.55 -1.47 20.80
C ASN A 148 1.93 -1.72 21.43
N VAL A 149 2.97 -1.20 20.78
CA VAL A 149 4.35 -1.23 21.28
C VAL A 149 4.67 -0.04 22.20
N GLY A 150 3.67 0.80 22.47
CA GLY A 150 3.83 2.03 23.23
C GLY A 150 4.40 3.15 22.37
N GLN A 151 5.22 4.01 22.98
CA GLN A 151 5.91 5.07 22.25
C GLN A 151 6.99 4.44 21.35
N ILE A 152 6.84 4.57 20.04
CA ILE A 152 7.85 4.12 19.08
C ILE A 152 9.09 4.99 19.24
N ASP A 153 10.23 4.33 19.45
CA ASP A 153 11.53 4.96 19.32
C ASP A 153 11.82 5.19 17.84
N TRP A 154 11.77 6.45 17.41
CA TRP A 154 12.01 6.78 16.00
C TRP A 154 13.48 6.63 15.57
N ALA A 155 14.42 6.42 16.51
CA ALA A 155 15.79 6.04 16.19
C ALA A 155 15.90 4.56 15.77
N ASP A 156 15.02 3.69 16.29
CA ASP A 156 14.89 2.30 15.86
C ASP A 156 13.40 1.89 15.92
N PRO A 157 12.60 2.27 14.91
CA PRO A 157 11.16 2.08 14.94
C PRO A 157 10.76 0.60 14.88
N THR A 158 11.68 -0.28 14.48
CA THR A 158 11.44 -1.72 14.32
C THR A 158 11.54 -2.49 15.64
N LYS A 159 12.20 -1.92 16.63
CA LYS A 159 12.54 -2.58 17.88
C LYS A 159 11.30 -3.08 18.61
N GLY A 160 11.27 -4.40 18.85
CA GLY A 160 10.21 -5.06 19.62
C GLY A 160 8.86 -5.19 18.90
N MET A 161 8.70 -4.71 17.66
CA MET A 161 7.44 -4.80 16.92
C MET A 161 7.04 -6.25 16.63
N VAL A 162 7.98 -7.04 16.11
CA VAL A 162 7.75 -8.47 15.81
C VAL A 162 7.49 -9.25 17.10
N ASP A 163 8.33 -9.04 18.12
CA ASP A 163 8.22 -9.76 19.39
C ASP A 163 6.91 -9.43 20.10
N ARG A 164 6.45 -8.17 20.04
CA ARG A 164 5.15 -7.77 20.59
C ARG A 164 4.00 -8.48 19.91
N LEU A 165 4.01 -8.55 18.58
CA LEU A 165 2.98 -9.27 17.82
C LEU A 165 2.99 -10.77 18.12
N ILE A 166 4.16 -11.41 18.24
CA ILE A 166 4.26 -12.83 18.62
C ILE A 166 3.74 -13.05 20.06
N ALA A 167 4.10 -12.16 20.98
CA ALA A 167 3.70 -12.24 22.39
C ALA A 167 2.20 -12.06 22.63
N THR A 168 1.44 -11.60 21.63
CA THR A 168 -0.03 -11.53 21.73
C THR A 168 -0.73 -12.88 21.82
N GLY A 169 -0.04 -13.99 21.50
CA GLY A 169 -0.61 -15.33 21.57
C GLY A 169 -1.67 -15.61 20.49
N LEU A 170 -1.53 -15.00 19.31
CA LEU A 170 -2.41 -15.27 18.17
C LEU A 170 -2.40 -16.76 17.79
N THR A 171 -3.60 -17.33 17.70
CA THR A 171 -3.86 -18.72 17.30
C THR A 171 -4.01 -18.82 15.79
N LYS A 172 -3.95 -20.04 15.24
CA LYS A 172 -4.22 -20.28 13.81
C LYS A 172 -5.60 -19.76 13.37
N ALA A 173 -6.61 -19.89 14.23
CA ALA A 173 -7.96 -19.40 13.95
C ALA A 173 -7.98 -17.88 13.80
N ASP A 174 -7.20 -17.14 14.60
CA ASP A 174 -7.14 -15.68 14.54
C ASP A 174 -6.61 -15.16 13.22
N TRP A 175 -5.60 -15.85 12.68
CA TRP A 175 -5.00 -15.50 11.41
C TRP A 175 -5.92 -15.74 10.20
N ALA A 176 -7.00 -16.50 10.37
CA ALA A 176 -7.94 -16.87 9.32
C ALA A 176 -9.37 -16.35 9.54
N SER A 177 -9.75 -15.99 10.76
CA SER A 177 -11.14 -15.73 11.15
C SER A 177 -11.64 -14.36 10.78
N ARG A 178 -10.72 -13.40 10.56
CA ARG A 178 -11.02 -12.01 10.29
C ARG A 178 -11.64 -11.23 11.48
N ARG A 179 -11.42 -11.70 12.71
CA ARG A 179 -12.13 -11.20 13.90
C ARG A 179 -11.20 -10.65 14.97
N VAL A 180 -9.97 -10.28 14.63
CA VAL A 180 -8.97 -9.80 15.60
C VAL A 180 -8.66 -8.33 15.44
N LEU A 181 -9.02 -7.51 16.42
CA LEU A 181 -8.67 -6.09 16.43
C LEU A 181 -7.24 -5.89 16.94
N SER A 182 -6.35 -5.38 16.08
CA SER A 182 -5.06 -4.82 16.48
C SER A 182 -5.14 -3.30 16.54
N LEU A 183 -4.64 -2.72 17.63
CA LEU A 183 -4.68 -1.28 17.88
C LEU A 183 -3.28 -0.67 17.65
N PRO A 184 -2.92 -0.21 16.44
CA PRO A 184 -1.71 0.56 16.22
C PRO A 184 -1.76 1.86 17.01
N ALA A 185 -0.58 2.35 17.43
CA ALA A 185 -0.45 3.76 17.80
C ALA A 185 -0.99 4.64 16.66
N GLY A 186 -1.77 5.68 16.98
CA GLY A 186 -2.54 6.49 16.00
C GLY A 186 -1.72 7.27 14.96
N ALA A 187 -0.42 7.00 14.81
CA ALA A 187 0.45 7.57 13.78
C ALA A 187 0.48 6.65 12.55
N GLY A 188 0.33 7.23 11.35
CA GLY A 188 0.25 6.43 10.12
C GLY A 188 1.49 5.59 9.82
N LEU A 189 2.66 6.11 10.19
CA LEU A 189 3.93 5.37 10.08
C LEU A 189 3.97 4.12 10.99
N ALA A 190 3.45 4.23 12.22
CA ALA A 190 3.32 3.11 13.15
C ALA A 190 2.40 2.03 12.59
N ALA A 191 1.26 2.46 12.04
CA ALA A 191 0.27 1.58 11.45
C ALA A 191 0.82 0.86 10.21
N ALA A 192 1.54 1.56 9.33
CA ALA A 192 2.19 0.96 8.17
C ALA A 192 3.25 -0.06 8.56
N LEU A 193 4.09 0.25 9.57
CA LEU A 193 5.09 -0.68 10.08
C LEU A 193 4.46 -1.93 10.69
N GLN A 194 3.42 -1.76 11.51
CA GLN A 194 2.70 -2.89 12.10
C GLN A 194 2.04 -3.75 11.03
N ALA A 195 1.41 -3.13 10.02
CA ALA A 195 0.80 -3.84 8.90
C ALA A 195 1.83 -4.60 8.06
N ALA A 196 2.99 -3.99 7.78
CA ALA A 196 4.11 -4.65 7.11
C ALA A 196 4.67 -5.83 7.93
N THR A 197 4.65 -5.72 9.26
CA THR A 197 5.05 -6.81 10.16
C THR A 197 4.06 -7.97 10.10
N ILE A 198 2.76 -7.68 10.16
CA ILE A 198 1.70 -8.68 10.00
C ILE A 198 1.80 -9.36 8.63
N HIS A 199 2.04 -8.59 7.56
CA HIS A 199 2.27 -9.11 6.21
C HIS A 199 3.53 -9.97 6.11
N GLY A 200 4.60 -9.61 6.83
CA GLY A 200 5.81 -10.44 6.91
C GLY A 200 5.57 -11.79 7.60
N LEU A 201 4.76 -11.80 8.65
CA LEU A 201 4.42 -13.02 9.41
C LEU A 201 3.40 -13.91 8.67
N SER A 202 2.41 -13.31 8.01
CA SER A 202 1.25 -14.03 7.45
C SER A 202 1.22 -14.11 5.93
N GLU A 203 2.07 -13.37 5.21
CA GLU A 203 2.00 -13.20 3.74
C GLU A 203 0.68 -12.60 3.23
N SER A 204 -0.16 -12.09 4.12
CA SER A 204 -1.34 -11.29 3.78
C SER A 204 -1.29 -9.94 4.46
N TRP A 205 -1.74 -8.92 3.74
CA TRP A 205 -2.02 -7.64 4.36
C TRP A 205 -3.22 -7.73 5.29
N PRO A 206 -3.16 -7.07 6.46
CA PRO A 206 -4.28 -6.97 7.36
C PRO A 206 -5.35 -6.00 6.84
N ARG A 207 -6.62 -6.38 6.95
CA ARG A 207 -7.74 -5.46 6.68
C ARG A 207 -7.82 -4.40 7.77
N THR A 208 -8.29 -3.21 7.43
CA THR A 208 -8.28 -2.05 8.33
C THR A 208 -9.68 -1.47 8.47
N ILE A 209 -10.10 -1.13 9.69
CA ILE A 209 -11.35 -0.38 9.90
C ILE A 209 -11.06 1.10 9.86
N ARG A 210 -11.92 1.81 9.13
CA ARG A 210 -12.03 3.25 9.27
C ARG A 210 -13.26 3.59 10.10
N LEU A 211 -13.04 4.44 11.10
CA LEU A 211 -14.13 5.10 11.80
C LEU A 211 -14.55 6.37 11.06
N ALA A 212 -15.85 6.59 10.93
CA ALA A 212 -16.46 7.76 10.31
C ALA A 212 -17.25 8.56 11.34
N SER A 213 -17.22 9.89 11.27
CA SER A 213 -18.09 10.71 12.10
C SER A 213 -19.53 10.59 11.60
N GLY A 214 -20.45 10.20 12.48
CA GLY A 214 -21.88 10.22 12.27
C GLY A 214 -22.48 11.61 12.37
N ALA A 215 -23.77 11.71 12.02
CA ALA A 215 -24.55 12.95 12.14
C ALA A 215 -24.72 13.41 13.60
N ASP A 216 -24.62 12.48 14.53
CA ASP A 216 -24.61 12.68 15.99
C ASP A 216 -23.26 13.17 16.54
N LYS A 217 -22.25 13.34 15.67
CA LYS A 217 -20.86 13.66 16.01
C LYS A 217 -20.13 12.56 16.78
N ALA A 218 -20.69 11.35 16.88
CA ALA A 218 -19.98 10.17 17.35
C ALA A 218 -19.20 9.53 16.19
N PHE A 219 -18.22 8.69 16.52
CA PHE A 219 -17.53 7.88 15.51
C PHE A 219 -18.19 6.51 15.41
N HIS A 220 -18.48 6.07 14.20
CA HIS A 220 -19.06 4.77 13.86
C HIS A 220 -18.12 3.98 12.96
N VAL A 221 -18.33 2.68 12.84
CA VAL A 221 -17.65 1.85 11.83
C VAL A 221 -18.12 2.29 10.45
N GLY A 222 -17.26 3.00 9.73
CA GLY A 222 -17.60 3.56 8.42
C GLY A 222 -17.37 2.57 7.29
N GLU A 223 -16.22 1.91 7.29
CA GLU A 223 -15.85 0.91 6.27
C GLU A 223 -14.78 -0.04 6.79
N ILE A 224 -14.78 -1.26 6.25
CA ILE A 224 -13.66 -2.20 6.33
C ILE A 224 -12.94 -2.13 4.99
N VAL A 225 -11.69 -1.67 5.00
CA VAL A 225 -10.88 -1.57 3.79
C VAL A 225 -9.95 -2.77 3.69
N ASP A 226 -9.92 -3.40 2.52
CA ASP A 226 -9.02 -4.49 2.21
C ASP A 226 -7.81 -3.99 1.39
N PRO A 227 -6.59 -3.97 1.95
CA PRO A 227 -5.40 -3.58 1.19
C PRO A 227 -5.07 -4.53 0.03
N GLN A 228 -5.70 -5.71 -0.06
CA GLN A 228 -5.59 -6.55 -1.26
C GLN A 228 -6.19 -5.86 -2.50
N ASP A 229 -7.22 -5.03 -2.34
CA ASP A 229 -7.76 -4.21 -3.43
C ASP A 229 -6.72 -3.18 -3.92
N MET A 230 -5.92 -2.62 -3.00
CA MET A 230 -4.79 -1.76 -3.37
C MET A 230 -3.69 -2.51 -4.11
N ARG A 231 -3.44 -3.77 -3.77
CA ARG A 231 -2.46 -4.60 -4.50
C ARG A 231 -2.92 -4.92 -5.91
N LEU A 232 -4.20 -5.25 -6.08
CA LEU A 232 -4.80 -5.44 -7.40
C LEU A 232 -4.69 -4.16 -8.24
N TRP A 233 -5.05 -3.01 -7.65
CA TRP A 233 -4.87 -1.70 -8.28
C TRP A 233 -3.41 -1.46 -8.70
N GLY A 234 -2.43 -1.69 -7.81
CA GLY A 234 -1.01 -1.45 -8.10
C GLY A 234 -0.47 -2.35 -9.20
N THR A 235 -0.94 -3.60 -9.27
CA THR A 235 -0.63 -4.53 -10.36
C THR A 235 -1.18 -4.01 -11.69
N ASN A 236 -2.45 -3.58 -11.72
CA ASN A 236 -3.09 -3.04 -12.92
C ASN A 236 -2.41 -1.73 -13.38
N MET A 237 -2.01 -0.86 -12.44
CA MET A 237 -1.32 0.39 -12.75
C MET A 237 0.07 0.15 -13.33
N THR A 238 0.81 -0.83 -12.81
CA THR A 238 2.12 -1.21 -13.36
C THR A 238 1.98 -1.68 -14.81
N ALA A 239 0.99 -2.52 -15.09
CA ALA A 239 0.69 -2.97 -16.46
C ALA A 239 0.30 -1.80 -17.37
N LYS A 240 -0.56 -0.90 -16.89
CA LYS A 240 -0.97 0.31 -17.62
C LYS A 240 0.22 1.19 -17.98
N TRP A 241 1.07 1.54 -17.01
CA TRP A 241 2.23 2.41 -17.25
C TRP A 241 3.26 1.76 -18.17
N GLN A 242 3.42 0.44 -18.12
CA GLN A 242 4.26 -0.27 -19.08
C GLN A 242 3.69 -0.22 -20.50
N SER A 243 2.37 -0.36 -20.65
CA SER A 243 1.68 -0.20 -21.93
C SER A 243 1.83 1.21 -22.49
N ASP A 244 1.58 2.23 -21.65
CA ASP A 244 1.67 3.64 -22.04
C ASP A 244 3.10 4.03 -22.47
N ALA A 245 4.11 3.55 -21.75
CA ALA A 245 5.52 3.76 -22.11
C ALA A 245 5.84 3.11 -23.47
N THR A 246 5.40 1.88 -23.68
CA THR A 246 5.57 1.16 -24.96
C THR A 246 4.92 1.91 -26.12
N ALA A 247 3.68 2.37 -25.93
CA ALA A 247 2.97 3.18 -26.93
C ALA A 247 3.64 4.54 -27.19
N GLY A 248 4.26 5.15 -26.17
CA GLY A 248 5.08 6.35 -26.30
C GLY A 248 6.30 6.11 -27.19
N THR A 249 7.10 5.08 -26.87
CA THR A 249 8.28 4.71 -27.67
C THR A 249 7.94 4.39 -29.12
N LEU A 250 6.83 3.68 -29.37
CA LEU A 250 6.38 3.37 -30.72
C LEU A 250 6.00 4.62 -31.52
N ARG A 251 5.31 5.58 -30.89
CA ARG A 251 4.99 6.86 -31.52
C ARG A 251 6.25 7.67 -31.85
N GLN A 252 7.23 7.67 -30.95
CA GLN A 252 8.50 8.33 -31.20
C GLN A 252 9.25 7.67 -32.38
N LEU A 253 9.37 6.35 -32.37
CA LEU A 253 10.00 5.60 -33.46
C LEU A 253 9.30 5.85 -34.80
N ALA A 254 7.96 5.84 -34.83
CA ALA A 254 7.17 6.15 -36.02
C ALA A 254 7.43 7.57 -36.53
N SER A 255 7.55 8.55 -35.62
CA SER A 255 7.87 9.93 -35.97
C SER A 255 9.27 10.06 -36.57
N GLU A 256 10.27 9.43 -35.96
CA GLU A 256 11.66 9.48 -36.43
C GLU A 256 11.81 8.77 -37.77
N LEU A 257 11.29 7.55 -37.89
CA LEU A 257 11.38 6.73 -39.10
C LEU A 257 10.51 7.26 -40.24
N GLY A 258 9.40 7.93 -39.92
CA GLY A 258 8.55 8.61 -40.90
C GLY A 258 9.30 9.66 -41.72
N THR A 259 10.33 10.29 -41.16
CA THR A 259 11.20 11.23 -41.91
C THR A 259 11.99 10.55 -43.03
N TYR A 260 12.14 9.23 -42.99
CA TYR A 260 12.79 8.40 -44.01
C TYR A 260 11.79 7.65 -44.90
N GLY A 261 10.49 7.98 -44.83
CA GLY A 261 9.43 7.30 -45.60
C GLY A 261 9.10 5.89 -45.08
N VAL A 262 9.55 5.54 -43.88
CA VAL A 262 9.26 4.26 -43.22
C VAL A 262 8.02 4.43 -42.33
N SER A 263 7.02 3.55 -42.46
CA SER A 263 5.86 3.55 -41.57
C SER A 263 5.99 2.47 -40.50
N VAL A 264 5.52 2.78 -39.29
CA VAL A 264 5.52 1.88 -38.14
C VAL A 264 4.12 1.79 -37.58
N GLU A 265 3.59 0.57 -37.45
CA GLU A 265 2.27 0.31 -36.89
C GLU A 265 2.36 -0.75 -35.79
N ALA A 266 1.69 -0.49 -34.67
CA ALA A 266 1.58 -1.41 -33.56
C ALA A 266 0.32 -2.28 -33.72
N GLY A 267 0.50 -3.60 -33.65
CA GLY A 267 -0.57 -4.58 -33.56
C GLY A 267 -0.52 -5.32 -32.22
N GLU A 268 -1.54 -6.14 -31.94
CA GLU A 268 -1.54 -6.97 -30.74
C GLU A 268 -0.37 -7.98 -30.79
N GLY A 269 0.60 -7.80 -29.90
CA GLY A 269 1.81 -8.63 -29.82
C GLY A 269 2.82 -8.48 -30.96
N THR A 270 2.63 -7.54 -31.90
CA THR A 270 3.53 -7.35 -33.05
C THR A 270 3.76 -5.88 -33.39
N ILE A 271 4.92 -5.57 -33.97
CA ILE A 271 5.22 -4.27 -34.58
C ILE A 271 5.47 -4.51 -36.07
N SER A 272 4.74 -3.80 -36.92
CA SER A 272 4.95 -3.80 -38.37
C SER A 272 5.76 -2.58 -38.78
N VAL A 273 6.81 -2.77 -39.56
CA VAL A 273 7.66 -1.70 -40.12
C VAL A 273 7.67 -1.84 -41.64
N ALA A 274 7.15 -0.85 -42.36
CA ALA A 274 7.12 -0.84 -43.82
C ALA A 274 8.11 0.19 -44.39
N PHE A 275 8.94 -0.26 -45.33
CA PHE A 275 9.98 0.58 -45.95
C PHE A 275 9.54 1.11 -47.32
N PRO A 276 10.13 2.25 -47.78
CA PRO A 276 9.99 2.69 -49.16
C PRO A 276 10.45 1.57 -50.12
N GLY A 277 9.54 1.05 -50.93
CA GLY A 277 9.78 -0.10 -51.80
C GLY A 277 8.95 -1.36 -51.47
N GLY A 278 8.10 -1.31 -50.45
CA GLY A 278 7.06 -2.32 -50.21
C GLY A 278 7.48 -3.51 -49.33
N GLN A 279 8.72 -3.53 -48.81
CA GLN A 279 9.13 -4.49 -47.79
C GLN A 279 8.46 -4.17 -46.46
N VAL A 280 7.86 -5.19 -45.84
CA VAL A 280 7.23 -5.10 -44.52
C VAL A 280 7.87 -6.13 -43.60
N PHE A 281 8.43 -5.66 -42.49
CA PHE A 281 8.96 -6.51 -41.41
C PHE A 281 7.95 -6.56 -40.27
N ARG A 282 7.71 -7.75 -39.74
CA ARG A 282 6.89 -7.96 -38.54
C ARG A 282 7.76 -8.49 -37.42
N LEU A 283 7.87 -7.72 -36.35
CA LEU A 283 8.60 -8.07 -35.15
C LEU A 283 7.59 -8.57 -34.12
N ALA A 284 7.79 -9.79 -33.60
CA ALA A 284 6.99 -10.30 -32.49
C ALA A 284 7.51 -9.71 -31.17
N ILE A 285 6.62 -9.13 -30.37
CA ILE A 285 6.96 -8.62 -29.04
C ILE A 285 6.94 -9.80 -28.07
N THR A 286 8.09 -10.43 -27.85
CA THR A 286 8.20 -11.65 -27.02
C THR A 286 8.52 -11.37 -25.55
N SER A 287 9.00 -10.17 -25.21
CA SER A 287 9.02 -9.56 -23.88
C SER A 287 9.85 -8.28 -23.98
N ALA A 288 9.38 -7.18 -23.36
CA ALA A 288 10.09 -5.91 -23.39
C ALA A 288 11.04 -5.82 -22.18
N THR A 289 12.28 -6.26 -22.34
CA THR A 289 13.40 -5.78 -21.51
C THR A 289 14.20 -4.77 -22.32
N CYS A 290 14.03 -3.50 -22.00
CA CYS A 290 14.87 -2.43 -22.52
C CYS A 290 16.12 -2.35 -21.64
N GLU A 291 17.24 -2.89 -22.12
CA GLU A 291 18.55 -2.60 -21.53
C GLU A 291 19.09 -1.31 -22.17
N THR A 292 19.03 -0.19 -21.45
CA THR A 292 19.84 0.98 -21.79
C THR A 292 21.27 0.73 -21.35
N LYS A 293 22.16 0.45 -22.31
CA LYS A 293 23.60 0.62 -22.11
C LYS A 293 23.94 2.11 -22.22
N ALA A 294 24.63 2.61 -21.19
CA ALA A 294 25.22 3.94 -21.14
C ALA A 294 26.29 4.13 -22.22
#